data_AF-A0A9E1J3U2-F1
#
_entry.id   AF-A0A9E1J3U2-F1
#
_cell.length_a   1.000
_cell.length_b   1.000
_cell.length_c   1.000
_cell.angle_alpha   90.00
_cell.angle_beta   90.00
_cell.angle_gamma   90.00
#
_symmetry.space_group_name_H-M   'P 1'
#
loop_
_entity.id
_entity.type
_entity.pdbx_description
1 polymer ?
#
loop_
_entity_poly.entity_id
_entity_poly.type
_entity_poly.pdbx_seq_one_letter_code
_entity_poly.pdbx_strand_id
1 'polypeptide(L)'
;MDDIRQWLEEIGLGGYADAFEENLITFDHLALLSNEDLKELGVIPIGHRKTFSSAVAKLNGNRDTAKIADTSRQSSSIVERRQLTVMFCDLVGSTALSRRLDPEDLRDVMQHYQDSAAAAVKRYGGHVAKYLGDGVLAYFGWPQAYEDQAERAVHAGLF
;
A
#
# COMPACT_ATOMS: atom_id res chain seq x y z
N MET A 1 -26.96 -9.45 -6.48
CA MET A 1 -28.24 -9.76 -5.80
C MET A 1 -27.82 -9.87 -4.35
N ASP A 2 -27.43 -8.73 -3.78
CA ASP A 2 -26.54 -8.68 -2.62
C ASP A 2 -27.40 -8.34 -1.42
N ASP A 3 -28.16 -9.32 -0.96
CA ASP A 3 -29.12 -9.14 0.13
C ASP A 3 -28.43 -9.42 1.48
N ILE A 4 -28.30 -8.36 2.28
CA ILE A 4 -27.67 -8.41 3.61
C ILE A 4 -28.47 -9.31 4.55
N ARG A 5 -29.79 -9.40 4.36
CA ARG A 5 -30.68 -10.28 5.13
C ARG A 5 -30.34 -11.74 4.93
N GLN A 6 -30.21 -12.16 3.66
CA GLN A 6 -29.86 -13.53 3.32
C GLN A 6 -28.50 -13.92 3.92
N TRP A 7 -27.52 -13.03 3.86
CA TRP A 7 -26.21 -13.29 4.45
C TRP A 7 -26.26 -13.37 5.98
N LEU A 8 -27.05 -12.50 6.64
CA LEU A 8 -27.26 -12.57 8.09
C LEU A 8 -27.95 -13.88 8.49
N GLU A 9 -28.89 -14.39 7.72
CA GLU A 9 -29.53 -15.69 7.95
C GLU A 9 -28.52 -16.85 7.86
N GLU A 10 -27.64 -16.85 6.86
CA GLU A 10 -26.60 -17.88 6.67
C GLU A 10 -25.64 -17.98 7.86
N ILE A 11 -25.34 -16.86 8.51
CA ILE A 11 -24.44 -16.82 9.67
C ILE A 11 -25.18 -16.97 11.02
N GLY A 12 -26.49 -17.22 10.98
CA GLY A 12 -27.34 -17.41 12.16
C GLY A 12 -27.71 -16.12 12.89
N LEU A 13 -27.60 -14.97 12.22
CA LEU A 13 -27.92 -13.63 12.71
C LEU A 13 -29.12 -12.98 12.01
N GLY A 14 -29.95 -13.78 11.31
CA GLY A 14 -31.12 -13.27 10.56
C GLY A 14 -32.11 -12.49 11.42
N GLY A 15 -32.19 -12.76 12.72
CA GLY A 15 -33.03 -11.99 13.65
C GLY A 15 -32.60 -10.53 13.86
N TYR A 16 -31.44 -10.12 13.35
CA TYR A 16 -30.97 -8.73 13.37
C TYR A 16 -31.11 -8.04 12.01
N ALA A 17 -31.62 -8.72 10.98
CA ALA A 17 -31.69 -8.17 9.62
C ALA A 17 -32.48 -6.86 9.55
N ASP A 18 -33.60 -6.78 10.26
CA ASP A 18 -34.44 -5.58 10.29
C ASP A 18 -33.66 -4.37 10.84
N ALA A 19 -32.88 -4.56 11.92
CA ALA A 19 -32.05 -3.49 12.49
C ALA A 19 -30.94 -3.03 11.52
N PHE A 20 -30.37 -3.94 10.73
CA PHE A 20 -29.37 -3.59 9.71
C PHE A 20 -29.99 -2.82 8.54
N GLU A 21 -31.19 -3.20 8.09
CA GLU A 21 -31.92 -2.51 7.03
C GLU A 21 -32.43 -1.12 7.48
N GLU A 22 -32.98 -1.01 8.68
CA GLU A 22 -33.43 0.26 9.27
C GLU A 22 -32.30 1.28 9.40
N ASN A 23 -31.08 0.80 9.70
CA ASN A 23 -29.88 1.63 9.77
C ASN A 23 -29.14 1.76 8.43
N LEU A 24 -29.78 1.37 7.32
CA LEU A 24 -29.27 1.49 5.95
C LEU A 24 -27.88 0.86 5.76
N ILE A 25 -27.59 -0.22 6.50
CA ILE A 25 -26.30 -0.90 6.45
C ILE A 25 -26.24 -1.73 5.17
N THR A 26 -25.20 -1.52 4.39
CA THR A 26 -24.90 -2.30 3.18
C THR A 26 -23.66 -3.17 3.39
N PHE A 27 -23.37 -4.08 2.46
CA PHE A 27 -22.19 -4.94 2.51
C PHE A 27 -20.86 -4.20 2.62
N ASP A 28 -20.77 -2.97 2.11
CA ASP A 28 -19.55 -2.16 2.19
C ASP A 28 -19.33 -1.59 3.59
N HIS A 29 -20.41 -1.43 4.36
CA HIS A 29 -20.36 -0.96 5.74
C HIS A 29 -19.99 -2.08 6.72
N LEU A 30 -20.25 -3.36 6.39
CA LEU A 30 -19.98 -4.50 7.28
C LEU A 30 -18.52 -4.56 7.77
N ALA A 31 -17.57 -4.19 6.92
CA ALA A 31 -16.14 -4.19 7.24
C ALA A 31 -15.72 -3.02 8.16
N LEU A 32 -16.57 -2.00 8.30
CA LEU A 32 -16.32 -0.79 9.08
C LEU A 32 -17.01 -0.82 10.45
N LEU A 33 -17.96 -1.73 10.65
CA LEU A 33 -18.70 -1.85 11.92
C LEU A 33 -17.79 -2.34 13.05
N SER A 34 -17.70 -1.54 14.09
CA SER A 34 -17.01 -1.86 15.33
C SER A 34 -17.90 -2.67 16.28
N ASN A 35 -17.30 -3.17 17.37
CA ASN A 35 -18.04 -3.85 18.42
C ASN A 35 -19.05 -2.95 19.15
N GLU A 36 -18.90 -1.62 19.06
CA GLU A 36 -19.82 -0.67 19.66
C GLU A 36 -21.03 -0.47 18.74
N ASP A 37 -20.81 -0.29 17.44
CA ASP A 37 -21.88 -0.18 16.44
C ASP A 37 -22.77 -1.45 16.45
N LEU A 38 -22.17 -2.63 16.63
CA LEU A 38 -22.94 -3.87 16.77
C LEU A 38 -23.84 -3.88 18.02
N LYS A 39 -23.44 -3.23 19.10
CA LYS A 39 -24.32 -3.10 20.27
C LYS A 39 -25.46 -2.13 19.98
N GLU A 40 -25.20 -1.03 19.27
CA GLU A 40 -26.23 -0.08 18.84
C GLU A 40 -27.28 -0.75 17.94
N LEU A 41 -26.84 -1.69 17.10
CA LEU A 41 -27.71 -2.54 16.25
C LEU A 41 -28.44 -3.66 17.03
N GLY A 42 -28.32 -3.69 18.36
CA GLY A 42 -28.99 -4.69 19.20
C GLY A 42 -28.27 -6.04 19.30
N VAL A 43 -27.08 -6.19 18.72
CA VAL A 43 -26.24 -7.40 18.84
C VAL A 43 -25.47 -7.38 20.17
N ILE A 44 -26.20 -7.48 21.27
CA ILE A 44 -25.66 -7.45 22.63
C ILE A 44 -24.84 -8.72 22.97
N PRO A 45 -25.27 -9.95 22.61
CA PRO A 45 -24.53 -11.16 22.96
C PRO A 45 -23.13 -11.17 22.36
N ILE A 46 -22.11 -11.41 23.19
CA ILE A 46 -20.72 -11.44 22.74
C ILE A 46 -20.46 -12.56 21.72
N GLY A 47 -21.19 -13.67 21.82
CA GLY A 47 -21.14 -14.77 20.85
C GLY A 47 -21.53 -14.30 19.44
N HIS A 48 -22.63 -13.56 19.32
CA HIS A 48 -23.11 -13.06 18.03
C HIS A 48 -22.15 -12.04 17.42
N ARG A 49 -21.56 -11.15 18.24
CA ARG A 49 -20.53 -10.21 17.78
C ARG A 49 -19.26 -10.91 17.28
N LYS A 50 -18.84 -11.98 17.96
CA LYS A 50 -17.70 -12.80 17.50
C LYS A 50 -18.03 -13.57 16.23
N THR A 51 -19.23 -14.15 16.12
CA THR A 51 -19.72 -14.79 14.90
C THR A 51 -19.72 -13.81 13.73
N PHE A 52 -20.31 -12.62 13.91
CA PHE A 52 -20.34 -11.55 12.92
C PHE A 52 -18.94 -11.15 12.47
N SER A 53 -18.06 -10.79 13.40
CA SER A 53 -16.68 -10.38 13.10
C SER A 53 -15.90 -11.47 12.34
N SER A 54 -16.09 -12.74 12.72
CA SER A 54 -15.46 -13.87 12.03
C SER A 54 -16.02 -14.11 10.63
N ALA A 55 -17.32 -13.87 10.42
CA ALA A 55 -17.97 -14.01 9.13
C ALA A 55 -17.57 -12.88 8.16
N VAL A 56 -17.50 -11.64 8.65
CA VAL A 56 -16.96 -10.50 7.88
C VAL A 56 -15.50 -10.73 7.49
N ALA A 57 -14.68 -11.29 8.38
CA ALA A 57 -13.29 -11.64 8.04
C ALA A 57 -13.20 -12.69 6.92
N LYS A 58 -14.09 -13.69 6.90
CA LYS A 58 -14.18 -14.69 5.82
C LYS A 58 -14.69 -14.07 4.51
N LEU A 59 -15.69 -13.18 4.57
CA LEU A 59 -16.17 -12.44 3.41
C LEU A 59 -15.05 -11.59 2.80
N ASN A 60 -14.27 -10.89 3.62
CA ASN A 60 -13.13 -10.12 3.16
C ASN A 60 -12.06 -11.02 2.53
N GLY A 61 -11.73 -12.16 3.15
CA GLY A 61 -10.79 -13.12 2.56
C GLY A 61 -11.24 -13.70 1.21
N ASN A 62 -12.55 -13.85 1.00
CA ASN A 62 -13.11 -14.34 -0.27
C ASN A 62 -13.31 -13.20 -1.31
N ARG A 63 -13.53 -11.97 -0.85
CA ARG A 63 -13.44 -10.77 -1.69
C ARG A 63 -12.00 -10.55 -2.13
N ASP A 64 -11.01 -10.80 -1.27
CA ASP A 64 -9.60 -10.69 -1.61
C ASP A 64 -9.23 -11.70 -2.72
N THR A 65 -9.72 -12.95 -2.69
CA THR A 65 -9.48 -13.93 -3.77
C THR A 65 -10.19 -13.58 -5.08
N ALA A 66 -11.41 -13.04 -5.04
CA ALA A 66 -12.14 -12.61 -6.22
C ALA A 66 -11.61 -11.28 -6.82
N LYS A 67 -11.06 -10.40 -5.98
CA LYS A 67 -10.52 -9.08 -6.38
C LYS A 67 -9.04 -9.15 -6.81
N ILE A 68 -8.32 -10.24 -6.49
CA ILE A 68 -6.98 -10.55 -7.03
C ILE A 68 -7.00 -10.71 -8.57
N ALA A 69 -8.13 -11.05 -9.17
CA ALA A 69 -8.24 -11.13 -10.63
C ALA A 69 -8.31 -9.75 -11.33
N ASP A 70 -8.68 -8.67 -10.62
CA ASP A 70 -9.03 -7.38 -11.27
C ASP A 70 -8.33 -6.14 -10.68
N THR A 71 -7.58 -6.24 -9.58
CA THR A 71 -6.84 -5.07 -9.08
C THR A 71 -5.53 -5.43 -8.39
N SER A 72 -4.44 -5.28 -9.14
CA SER A 72 -3.10 -5.16 -8.60
C SER A 72 -3.01 -4.05 -7.54
N ARG A 73 -2.27 -4.33 -6.45
CA ARG A 73 -1.55 -3.36 -5.57
C ARG A 73 -2.31 -2.71 -4.41
N GLN A 74 -2.59 -3.47 -3.35
CA GLN A 74 -2.31 -2.95 -2.00
C GLN A 74 -1.68 -4.06 -1.16
N SER A 75 -0.40 -3.86 -0.88
CA SER A 75 0.56 -4.81 -0.32
C SER A 75 0.17 -5.28 1.08
N SER A 76 -0.25 -6.53 1.19
CA SER A 76 0.12 -7.30 2.38
C SER A 76 1.64 -7.43 2.35
N SER A 77 2.31 -7.04 3.42
CA SER A 77 3.76 -7.12 3.59
C SER A 77 4.19 -8.59 3.72
N ILE A 78 4.09 -9.34 2.63
CA ILE A 78 4.69 -10.66 2.53
C ILE A 78 6.19 -10.42 2.47
N VAL A 79 6.90 -10.84 3.51
CA VAL A 79 8.36 -10.86 3.52
C VAL A 79 8.80 -11.85 2.43
N GLU A 80 9.39 -11.32 1.37
CA GLU A 80 9.90 -12.12 0.25
C GLU A 80 11.42 -11.98 0.12
N ARG A 81 12.09 -13.07 -0.29
CA ARG A 81 13.48 -13.02 -0.76
C ARG A 81 13.45 -12.84 -2.27
N ARG A 82 13.95 -11.71 -2.75
CA ARG A 82 14.00 -11.39 -4.19
C ARG A 82 15.39 -10.90 -4.60
N GLN A 83 15.81 -11.26 -5.81
CA GLN A 83 16.98 -10.67 -6.44
C GLN A 83 16.65 -9.28 -6.96
N LEU A 84 17.46 -8.29 -6.59
CA LEU A 84 17.33 -6.90 -6.98
C LEU A 84 18.65 -6.38 -7.54
N THR A 85 18.56 -5.43 -8.47
CA THR A 85 19.70 -4.57 -8.79
C THR A 85 19.58 -3.29 -7.97
N VAL A 86 20.62 -2.94 -7.23
CA VAL A 86 20.68 -1.73 -6.41
C VAL A 86 21.63 -0.75 -7.06
N MET A 87 21.15 0.46 -7.30
CA MET A 87 21.94 1.59 -7.77
C MET A 87 22.11 2.59 -6.62
N PHE A 88 23.33 3.06 -6.42
CA PHE A 88 23.62 4.18 -5.53
C PHE A 88 24.42 5.22 -6.31
N CYS A 89 23.97 6.48 -6.28
CA CYS A 89 24.69 7.61 -6.87
C CYS A 89 24.76 8.77 -5.88
N ASP A 90 25.78 9.61 -6.03
CA ASP A 90 26.07 10.70 -5.11
C ASP A 90 26.59 11.95 -5.84
N LEU A 91 26.36 13.12 -5.27
CA LEU A 91 26.76 14.39 -5.86
C LEU A 91 28.26 14.65 -5.64
N VAL A 92 29.03 14.62 -6.73
CA VAL A 92 30.47 14.90 -6.68
C VAL A 92 30.73 16.31 -6.14
N GLY A 93 31.54 16.40 -5.08
CA GLY A 93 31.96 17.68 -4.51
C GLY A 93 30.93 18.33 -3.57
N SER A 94 29.89 17.62 -3.16
CA SER A 94 28.86 18.07 -2.21
C SER A 94 29.42 18.71 -0.94
N THR A 95 30.47 18.14 -0.34
CA THR A 95 31.10 18.65 0.89
C THR A 95 31.85 19.97 0.66
N ALA A 96 32.31 20.23 -0.55
CA ALA A 96 32.90 21.52 -0.89
C ALA A 96 31.81 22.56 -1.18
N LEU A 97 30.72 22.14 -1.84
CA LEU A 97 29.54 22.97 -2.08
C LEU A 97 28.89 23.42 -0.77
N SER A 98 28.72 22.51 0.20
CA SER A 98 28.11 22.81 1.49
C SER A 98 28.89 23.80 2.35
N ARG A 99 30.18 23.98 2.08
CA ARG A 99 31.03 24.98 2.75
C ARG A 99 31.02 26.34 2.07
N ARG A 100 30.54 26.41 0.82
CA ARG A 100 30.62 27.62 -0.04
C ARG A 100 29.26 28.26 -0.27
N LEU A 101 28.20 27.46 -0.26
CA LEU A 101 26.83 27.90 -0.48
C LEU A 101 26.13 28.10 0.85
N ASP A 102 25.23 29.08 0.88
CA ASP A 102 24.26 29.18 1.96
C ASP A 102 23.34 27.95 1.97
N PRO A 103 22.77 27.56 3.12
CA PRO A 103 21.94 26.37 3.23
C PRO A 103 20.74 26.35 2.28
N GLU A 104 20.19 27.52 1.94
CA GLU A 104 19.08 27.68 1.01
C GLU A 104 19.51 27.33 -0.42
N ASP A 105 20.62 27.89 -0.89
CA ASP A 105 21.19 27.59 -2.20
C ASP A 105 21.63 26.13 -2.32
N LEU A 106 22.23 25.57 -1.26
CA LEU A 106 22.62 24.16 -1.22
C LEU A 106 21.40 23.24 -1.35
N ARG A 107 20.30 23.58 -0.68
CA ARG A 107 19.05 22.83 -0.77
C ARG A 107 18.50 22.85 -2.19
N ASP A 108 18.55 23.97 -2.87
CA ASP A 108 18.06 24.09 -4.25
C ASP A 108 18.93 23.26 -5.21
N VAL A 109 20.26 23.26 -5.04
CA VAL A 109 21.16 22.39 -5.82
C VAL A 109 20.85 20.90 -5.57
N MET A 110 20.68 20.51 -4.31
CA MET A 110 20.36 19.14 -3.94
C MET A 110 19.02 18.69 -4.50
N GLN A 111 18.00 19.56 -4.47
CA GLN A 111 16.67 19.26 -5.02
C GLN A 111 16.74 19.00 -6.52
N HIS A 112 17.41 19.87 -7.29
CA HIS A 112 17.57 19.67 -8.74
C HIS A 112 18.32 18.38 -9.08
N TYR A 113 19.37 18.05 -8.33
CA TYR A 113 20.09 16.80 -8.49
C TYR A 113 19.20 15.58 -8.18
N GLN A 114 18.48 15.59 -7.06
CA GLN A 114 17.58 14.52 -6.65
C GLN A 114 16.44 14.33 -7.65
N ASP A 115 15.84 15.41 -8.15
CA ASP A 115 14.78 15.38 -9.16
C ASP A 115 15.26 14.76 -10.47
N SER A 116 16.48 15.13 -10.91
CA SER A 116 17.09 14.57 -12.12
C SER A 116 17.36 13.07 -11.99
N ALA A 117 17.94 12.67 -10.85
CA ALA A 117 18.17 11.26 -10.54
C ALA A 117 16.86 10.47 -10.45
N ALA A 118 15.85 11.01 -9.76
CA ALA A 118 14.54 10.37 -9.61
C ALA A 118 13.82 10.23 -10.96
N ALA A 119 13.90 11.24 -11.83
CA ALA A 119 13.34 11.20 -13.17
C ALA A 119 14.00 10.10 -14.02
N ALA A 120 15.33 9.98 -13.97
CA ALA A 120 16.07 8.93 -14.68
C ALA A 120 15.72 7.52 -14.15
N VAL A 121 15.74 7.33 -12.83
CA VAL A 121 15.35 6.06 -12.19
C VAL A 121 13.94 5.67 -12.60
N LYS A 122 12.98 6.60 -12.52
CA LYS A 122 11.58 6.35 -12.90
C LYS A 122 11.44 6.03 -14.39
N ARG A 123 12.17 6.71 -15.27
CA ARG A 123 12.15 6.49 -16.72
C ARG A 123 12.54 5.06 -17.08
N TYR A 124 13.56 4.52 -16.42
CA TYR A 124 13.98 3.13 -16.58
C TYR A 124 13.33 2.21 -15.53
N GLY A 125 12.16 2.58 -15.03
CA GLY A 125 11.30 1.82 -14.11
C GLY A 125 12.01 1.16 -12.94
N GLY A 126 12.97 1.87 -12.35
CA GLY A 126 13.43 1.64 -10.99
C GLY A 126 12.59 2.42 -9.98
N HIS A 127 12.88 2.20 -8.71
CA HIS A 127 12.21 2.84 -7.58
C HIS A 127 13.25 3.50 -6.68
N VAL A 128 13.09 4.79 -6.38
CA VAL A 128 13.94 5.49 -5.41
C VAL A 128 13.55 5.04 -4.00
N ALA A 129 14.42 4.26 -3.37
CA ALA A 129 14.18 3.67 -2.06
C ALA A 129 14.45 4.65 -0.92
N LYS A 130 15.54 5.43 -1.03
CA LYS A 130 15.97 6.34 0.03
C LYS A 130 16.90 7.42 -0.48
N TYR A 131 16.80 8.60 0.13
CA TYR A 131 17.81 9.65 0.06
C TYR A 131 18.71 9.58 1.31
N LEU A 132 20.03 9.61 1.09
CA LEU A 132 21.06 9.45 2.11
C LEU A 132 22.04 10.63 2.02
N GLY A 133 21.64 11.77 2.59
CA GLY A 133 22.37 13.02 2.38
C GLY A 133 22.23 13.48 0.93
N ASP A 134 23.36 13.55 0.24
CA ASP A 134 23.52 13.76 -1.20
C ASP A 134 23.39 12.47 -2.02
N GLY A 135 23.34 11.31 -1.37
CA GLY A 135 23.18 10.02 -2.02
C GLY A 135 21.72 9.68 -2.39
N VAL A 136 21.54 9.03 -3.53
CA VAL A 136 20.26 8.44 -3.98
C VAL A 136 20.43 6.92 -4.07
N LEU A 137 19.60 6.18 -3.33
CA LEU A 137 19.53 4.72 -3.38
C LEU A 137 18.28 4.30 -4.17
N ALA A 138 18.47 3.54 -5.24
CA ALA A 138 17.40 3.07 -6.11
C ALA A 138 17.43 1.55 -6.29
N TYR A 139 16.24 0.95 -6.39
CA TYR A 139 16.04 -0.47 -6.63
C TYR A 139 15.46 -0.69 -8.02
N PHE A 140 16.00 -1.66 -8.75
CA PHE A 140 15.45 -2.21 -9.97
C PHE A 140 15.09 -3.67 -9.71
N GLY A 141 13.90 -4.09 -10.14
CA GLY A 141 13.31 -5.38 -9.76
C GLY A 141 12.23 -5.30 -8.68
N TRP A 142 11.98 -4.08 -8.17
CA TRP A 142 10.93 -3.77 -7.20
C TRP A 142 10.31 -2.40 -7.49
N PRO A 143 8.98 -2.21 -7.36
CA PRO A 143 7.97 -3.24 -7.02
C PRO A 143 7.68 -4.21 -8.17
N GLN A 144 8.06 -3.84 -9.39
CA GLN A 144 7.90 -4.65 -10.59
C GLN A 144 9.25 -5.24 -11.04
N ALA A 145 9.25 -6.54 -11.33
CA ALA A 145 10.41 -7.25 -11.82
C ALA A 145 10.46 -7.22 -13.36
N TYR A 146 11.66 -7.05 -13.89
CA TYR A 146 11.99 -7.17 -15.32
C TYR A 146 13.16 -8.14 -15.49
N GLU A 147 13.42 -8.66 -16.68
CA GLU A 147 14.58 -9.56 -16.90
C GLU A 147 15.89 -8.77 -17.05
N ASP A 148 15.79 -7.51 -17.49
CA ASP A 148 16.87 -6.58 -17.84
C ASP A 148 17.16 -5.54 -16.75
N GLN A 149 16.87 -5.85 -15.47
CA GLN A 149 17.02 -4.91 -14.35
C GLN A 149 18.41 -4.27 -14.25
N ALA A 150 19.46 -5.06 -14.53
CA ALA A 150 20.84 -4.58 -14.48
C ALA A 150 21.12 -3.55 -15.59
N GLU A 151 20.69 -3.83 -16.82
CA GLU A 151 20.83 -2.92 -17.97
C GLU A 151 20.04 -1.63 -17.75
N ARG A 152 18.80 -1.74 -17.24
CA ARG A 152 17.97 -0.58 -16.89
C ARG A 152 18.60 0.29 -15.81
N ALA A 153 19.25 -0.31 -14.81
CA ALA A 153 19.99 0.42 -13.79
C ALA A 153 21.20 1.17 -14.39
N VAL A 154 21.95 0.53 -15.30
CA VAL A 154 23.06 1.17 -16.01
C VAL A 154 22.56 2.35 -16.85
N HIS A 155 21.50 2.16 -17.63
CA HIS A 155 20.93 3.25 -18.43
C HIS A 155 20.36 4.38 -17.58
N ALA A 156 19.79 4.06 -16.42
CA ALA A 156 19.39 5.08 -15.47
C ALA A 156 20.60 5.91 -15.05
N GLY A 157 21.72 5.29 -14.67
CA GLY A 157 22.94 5.96 -14.21
C GLY A 157 23.68 6.83 -15.24
N LEU A 158 23.22 6.91 -16.48
CA LEU A 158 23.78 7.77 -17.54
C LEU A 158 23.08 9.14 -17.65
N PHE A 159 22.36 9.55 -16.60
CA PHE A 159 21.55 10.77 -16.58
C PHE A 159 22.36 12.06 -16.45
#